data_AF-A0ABD2HWE0-F1
#
_entry.id   AF-A0ABD2HWE0-F1
#
_cell.length_a   1.000
_cell.length_b   1.000
_cell.length_c   1.000
_cell.angle_alpha   90.00
_cell.angle_beta   90.00
_cell.angle_gamma   90.00
#
_symmetry.space_group_name_H-M   'P 1'
#
loop_
_entity.id
_entity.type
_entity.pdbx_description
1 polymer ?
#
loop_
_entity_poly.entity_id
_entity_poly.type
_entity_poly.pdbx_seq_one_letter_code
_entity_poly.pdbx_strand_id
1 'polypeptide(L)'
;MYCRDSSLIFGQKLDNSESTSDQQLLKEISQKFARMEMELRETEQLCLMEEDLIIEKKALQAELEQQKLMMEQFLLLQAKVEKMEKENYASDDKFTTQLHNDRKAILERISELENRQKEKISNVKRPNCWDANACHYDIEIADAQRLTAAIQKWEGDQMIFRSVFAKHSLRYATTTDFHNIFYFEILVIRMRWTILFGFSVKQLMPLNEKIQDYTGTYVFSNCGEFWANGSRKGETAKFSRGDVVGIGVDFGTRQIFFTKNGQRFGFTHTLDLDCSVDFDHLFPFATLLSFEDKIEANFGPNFKFGRSVLC
;
A
#
# COMPACT_ATOMS: atom_id res chain seq x y z
N MET A 1 39.27 76.22 -64.47
CA MET A 1 39.27 75.90 -65.91
C MET A 1 38.23 76.82 -66.55
N TYR A 2 38.71 77.76 -67.38
CA TYR A 2 37.98 78.73 -68.24
C TYR A 2 36.98 79.69 -67.57
N CYS A 3 37.27 80.99 -67.38
CA CYS A 3 37.55 82.07 -68.36
C CYS A 3 36.46 82.24 -69.43
N ARG A 4 35.75 83.38 -69.37
CA ARG A 4 35.23 84.26 -70.45
C ARG A 4 34.35 85.30 -69.74
N ASP A 5 34.77 86.53 -69.48
CA ASP A 5 35.41 87.54 -70.35
C ASP A 5 34.68 87.69 -71.68
N SER A 6 33.84 88.73 -71.76
CA SER A 6 33.31 89.32 -72.99
C SER A 6 32.88 90.76 -72.68
N SER A 7 33.90 91.61 -72.60
CA SER A 7 33.79 93.05 -72.87
C SER A 7 33.41 93.26 -74.34
N LEU A 8 32.38 94.06 -74.62
CA LEU A 8 32.22 94.69 -75.93
C LEU A 8 31.77 96.13 -75.75
N ILE A 9 32.69 97.00 -76.18
CA ILE A 9 32.66 98.45 -76.23
C ILE A 9 31.81 98.87 -77.42
N PHE A 10 30.86 99.78 -77.22
CA PHE A 10 30.51 100.77 -78.24
C PHE A 10 30.18 102.08 -77.52
N GLY A 11 31.10 103.03 -77.68
CA GLY A 11 30.93 104.40 -77.22
C GLY A 11 30.02 105.18 -78.16
N GLN A 12 29.19 106.04 -77.57
CA GLN A 12 28.84 107.32 -78.14
C GLN A 12 28.70 108.32 -76.99
N LYS A 13 29.60 109.32 -76.98
CA LYS A 13 29.51 110.52 -76.17
C LYS A 13 28.29 111.30 -76.65
N LEU A 14 27.31 111.45 -75.79
CA LEU A 14 26.36 112.55 -75.82
C LEU A 14 26.60 113.36 -74.55
N ASP A 15 27.20 114.53 -74.74
CA ASP A 15 27.12 115.63 -73.79
C ASP A 15 25.65 115.88 -73.50
N ASN A 16 25.27 115.89 -72.23
CA ASN A 16 24.28 116.82 -71.75
C ASN A 16 24.38 116.93 -70.23
N SER A 17 24.66 118.16 -69.82
CA SER A 17 24.49 118.71 -68.50
C SER A 17 23.01 118.68 -68.07
N GLU A 18 22.47 117.48 -67.87
CA GLU A 18 21.17 117.26 -67.27
C GLU A 18 21.37 116.85 -65.80
N SER A 19 20.99 117.79 -64.93
CA SER A 19 20.12 117.48 -63.81
C SER A 19 20.71 116.48 -62.79
N THR A 20 21.43 117.02 -61.81
CA THR A 20 21.67 116.36 -60.51
C THR A 20 20.40 115.79 -59.86
N SER A 21 19.20 116.19 -60.31
CA SER A 21 17.90 115.67 -59.87
C SER A 21 17.56 114.29 -60.46
N ASP A 22 17.87 114.01 -61.72
CA ASP A 22 17.49 112.73 -62.37
C ASP A 22 18.39 111.57 -61.94
N GLN A 23 19.68 111.83 -61.71
CA GLN A 23 20.58 110.86 -61.08
C GLN A 23 20.17 110.53 -59.64
N GLN A 24 19.58 111.49 -58.93
CA GLN A 24 19.10 111.31 -57.56
C GLN A 24 17.80 110.48 -57.54
N LEU A 25 16.89 110.70 -58.49
CA LEU A 25 15.68 109.90 -58.67
C LEU A 25 16.00 108.44 -59.05
N LEU A 26 16.94 108.22 -59.97
CA LEU A 26 17.39 106.87 -60.35
C LEU A 26 18.01 106.11 -59.16
N LYS A 27 18.74 106.82 -58.30
CA LYS A 27 19.32 106.24 -57.08
C LYS A 27 18.25 105.85 -56.06
N GLU A 28 17.20 106.66 -55.89
CA GLU A 28 16.05 106.32 -55.05
C GLU A 28 15.27 105.12 -55.59
N ILE A 29 15.04 105.06 -56.91
CA ILE A 29 14.36 103.94 -57.56
C ILE A 29 15.17 102.66 -57.39
N SER A 30 16.49 102.70 -57.62
CA SER A 30 17.38 101.55 -57.41
C SER A 30 17.37 101.08 -55.95
N GLN A 31 17.38 102.01 -54.98
CA GLN A 31 17.26 101.67 -53.55
C GLN A 31 15.90 101.09 -53.18
N LYS A 32 14.81 101.52 -53.82
CA LYS A 32 13.47 100.93 -53.63
C LYS A 32 13.40 99.53 -54.23
N PHE A 33 13.97 99.33 -55.42
CA PHE A 33 14.01 98.02 -56.07
C PHE A 33 14.85 97.02 -55.27
N ALA A 34 16.02 97.44 -54.77
CA ALA A 34 16.84 96.62 -53.90
C ALA A 34 16.14 96.26 -52.57
N ARG A 35 15.32 97.16 -52.02
CA ARG A 35 14.47 96.86 -50.85
C ARG A 35 13.39 95.85 -51.17
N MET A 36 12.69 96.04 -52.29
CA MET A 36 11.63 95.13 -52.73
C MET A 36 12.16 93.72 -53.06
N GLU A 37 13.34 93.61 -53.68
CA GLU A 37 14.00 92.32 -53.90
C GLU A 37 14.38 91.62 -52.58
N MET A 38 14.72 92.39 -51.54
CA MET A 38 15.05 91.84 -50.22
C MET A 38 13.79 91.33 -49.53
N GLU A 39 12.71 92.12 -49.54
CA GLU A 39 11.39 91.73 -49.01
C GLU A 39 10.81 90.51 -49.76
N LEU A 40 11.04 90.42 -51.08
CA LEU A 40 10.62 89.25 -51.87
C LEU A 40 11.38 87.99 -51.46
N ARG A 41 12.70 88.08 -51.23
CA ARG A 41 13.49 86.94 -50.74
C ARG A 41 13.09 86.51 -49.33
N GLU A 42 12.79 87.47 -48.46
CA GLU A 42 12.28 87.18 -47.10
C GLU A 42 10.93 86.48 -47.14
N THR A 43 10.02 86.90 -48.02
CA THR A 43 8.71 86.26 -48.18
C THR A 43 8.81 84.86 -48.82
N GLU A 44 9.70 84.66 -49.79
CA GLU A 44 10.01 83.34 -50.34
C GLU A 44 10.56 82.39 -49.26
N GLN A 45 11.47 82.88 -48.41
CA GLN A 45 11.99 82.10 -47.28
C GLN A 45 10.89 81.74 -46.27
N LEU A 46 10.00 82.67 -45.96
CA LEU A 46 8.86 82.42 -45.07
C LEU A 46 7.89 81.38 -45.66
N CYS A 47 7.66 81.41 -46.97
CA CYS A 47 6.78 80.46 -47.65
C CYS A 47 7.36 79.03 -47.59
N LEU A 48 8.67 78.88 -47.81
CA LEU A 48 9.35 77.59 -47.67
C LEU A 48 9.31 77.06 -46.23
N MET A 49 9.51 77.93 -45.23
CA MET A 49 9.39 77.55 -43.82
C MET A 49 7.97 77.10 -43.46
N GLU A 50 6.95 77.72 -44.03
CA GLU A 50 5.55 77.34 -43.81
C GLU A 50 5.25 75.96 -44.41
N GLU A 51 5.77 75.67 -45.60
CA GLU A 51 5.66 74.33 -46.23
C GLU A 51 6.32 73.24 -45.37
N ASP A 52 7.53 73.48 -44.86
CA ASP A 52 8.24 72.56 -43.97
C ASP A 52 7.46 72.30 -42.68
N LEU A 53 6.91 73.36 -42.06
CA LEU A 53 6.04 73.26 -40.87
C LEU A 53 4.77 72.43 -41.13
N ILE A 54 4.18 72.56 -42.32
CA ILE A 54 3.01 71.77 -42.71
C ILE A 54 3.39 70.29 -42.85
N ILE A 55 4.55 69.99 -43.43
CA ILE A 55 5.05 68.62 -43.58
C ILE A 55 5.33 68.00 -42.20
N GLU A 56 6.02 68.72 -41.32
CA GLU A 56 6.33 68.26 -39.96
C GLU A 56 5.06 68.01 -39.15
N LYS A 57 4.08 68.92 -39.22
CA LYS A 57 2.78 68.75 -38.56
C LYS A 57 2.05 67.50 -39.04
N LYS A 58 2.07 67.21 -40.34
CA LYS A 58 1.45 65.99 -40.90
C LYS A 58 2.17 64.72 -40.41
N ALA A 59 3.50 64.75 -40.33
CA ALA A 59 4.28 63.64 -39.81
C ALA A 59 3.97 63.37 -38.33
N LEU A 60 3.96 64.42 -37.50
CA LEU A 60 3.58 64.32 -36.07
C LEU A 60 2.15 63.78 -35.88
N GLN A 61 1.22 64.19 -36.73
CA GLN A 61 -0.16 63.71 -36.65
C GLN A 61 -0.27 62.22 -37.01
N ALA A 62 0.46 61.75 -38.03
CA ALA A 62 0.53 60.34 -38.37
C ALA A 62 1.16 59.50 -37.24
N GLU A 63 2.21 60.02 -36.59
CA GLU A 63 2.85 59.35 -35.46
C GLU A 63 1.91 59.26 -34.24
N LEU A 64 1.15 60.32 -33.97
CA LEU A 64 0.14 60.33 -32.91
C LEU A 64 -0.97 59.29 -33.18
N GLU A 65 -1.43 59.17 -34.42
CA GLU A 65 -2.41 58.15 -34.82
C GLU A 65 -1.86 56.74 -34.67
N GLN A 66 -0.59 56.52 -35.04
CA GLN A 66 0.09 55.25 -34.85
C GLN A 66 0.23 54.89 -33.37
N GLN A 67 0.56 55.86 -32.51
CA GLN A 67 0.62 55.66 -31.06
C GLN A 67 -0.75 55.31 -30.46
N LYS A 68 -1.83 55.95 -30.93
CA LYS A 68 -3.20 55.62 -30.50
C LYS A 68 -3.57 54.19 -30.87
N LEU A 69 -3.29 53.77 -32.11
CA LEU A 69 -3.56 52.40 -32.56
C LEU A 69 -2.79 51.36 -31.73
N MET A 70 -1.52 51.66 -31.43
CA MET A 70 -0.68 50.79 -30.60
C MET A 70 -1.21 50.69 -29.16
N MET A 71 -1.71 51.80 -28.59
CA MET A 71 -2.34 51.81 -27.27
C MET A 71 -3.62 50.96 -27.22
N GLU A 72 -4.47 51.04 -28.25
CA GLU A 72 -5.67 50.22 -28.34
C GLU A 72 -5.33 48.72 -28.43
N GLN A 73 -4.32 48.36 -29.21
CA GLN A 73 -3.83 46.98 -29.30
C GLN A 73 -3.28 46.49 -27.95
N PHE A 74 -2.54 47.33 -27.23
CA PHE A 74 -2.02 47.02 -25.91
C PHE A 74 -3.14 46.73 -24.90
N LEU A 75 -4.19 47.57 -24.87
CA LEU A 75 -5.35 47.38 -24.01
C LEU A 75 -6.10 46.07 -24.32
N LEU A 76 -6.27 45.75 -25.62
CA LEU A 76 -6.89 44.49 -26.03
C LEU A 76 -6.08 43.28 -25.57
N LEU A 77 -4.75 43.36 -25.68
CA LEU A 77 -3.84 42.31 -25.26
C LEU A 77 -3.91 42.12 -23.73
N GLN A 78 -3.94 43.21 -22.96
CA GLN A 78 -4.07 43.17 -21.51
C GLN A 78 -5.37 42.48 -21.07
N ALA A 79 -6.51 42.86 -21.67
CA ALA A 79 -7.79 42.22 -21.38
C ALA A 79 -7.79 40.71 -21.71
N LYS A 80 -7.08 40.31 -22.78
CA LYS A 80 -6.93 38.90 -23.16
C LYS A 80 -6.07 38.13 -22.14
N VAL A 81 -4.99 38.73 -21.65
CA VAL A 81 -4.13 38.13 -20.62
C VAL A 81 -4.92 37.93 -19.32
N GLU A 82 -5.64 38.94 -18.84
CA GLU A 82 -6.46 38.83 -17.63
C GLU A 82 -7.53 37.74 -17.73
N LYS A 83 -8.13 37.57 -18.92
CA LYS A 83 -9.11 36.51 -19.16
C LYS A 83 -8.46 35.13 -19.08
N MET A 84 -7.30 34.94 -19.72
CA MET A 84 -6.56 33.67 -19.68
C MET A 84 -6.09 33.33 -18.25
N GLU A 85 -5.65 34.31 -17.48
CA GLU A 85 -5.28 34.11 -16.08
C GLU A 85 -6.46 33.62 -15.24
N LYS A 86 -7.64 34.25 -15.37
CA LYS A 86 -8.85 33.83 -14.65
C LYS A 86 -9.30 32.41 -15.00
N GLU A 87 -9.22 32.03 -16.28
CA GLU A 87 -9.56 30.67 -16.73
C GLU A 87 -8.57 29.63 -16.17
N ASN A 88 -7.28 29.95 -16.13
CA ASN A 88 -6.26 29.09 -15.53
C ASN A 88 -6.47 28.89 -14.03
N TYR A 89 -6.73 29.97 -13.26
CA TYR A 89 -6.99 29.87 -11.81
C TYR A 89 -8.23 29.01 -11.50
N ALA A 90 -9.31 29.14 -12.28
CA ALA A 90 -10.52 28.35 -12.09
C ALA A 90 -10.31 26.85 -12.40
N SER A 91 -9.46 26.54 -13.39
CA SER A 91 -9.11 25.16 -13.72
C SER A 91 -8.25 24.51 -12.62
N ASP A 92 -7.30 25.25 -12.07
CA ASP A 92 -6.43 24.77 -10.99
C ASP A 92 -7.22 24.47 -9.70
N ASP A 93 -8.14 25.36 -9.31
CA ASP A 93 -8.99 25.18 -8.12
C ASP A 93 -9.90 23.95 -8.23
N LYS A 94 -10.40 23.67 -9.44
CA LYS A 94 -11.20 22.47 -9.72
C LYS A 94 -10.36 21.19 -9.63
N PHE A 95 -9.13 21.22 -10.15
CA PHE A 95 -8.22 20.07 -10.09
C PHE A 95 -7.77 19.77 -8.65
N THR A 96 -7.43 20.80 -7.86
CA THR A 96 -7.03 20.61 -6.46
C THR A 96 -8.18 20.08 -5.60
N THR A 97 -9.40 20.58 -5.82
CA THR A 97 -10.60 20.07 -5.13
C THR A 97 -10.88 18.61 -5.46
N GLN A 98 -10.77 18.22 -6.74
CA GLN A 98 -10.94 16.83 -7.15
C GLN A 98 -9.88 15.92 -6.51
N LEU A 99 -8.61 16.33 -6.55
CA LEU A 99 -7.51 15.58 -5.95
C LEU A 99 -7.69 15.39 -4.43
N HIS A 100 -8.18 16.40 -3.72
CA HIS A 100 -8.46 16.31 -2.28
C HIS A 100 -9.56 15.28 -1.98
N ASN A 101 -10.64 15.29 -2.77
CA ASN A 101 -11.74 14.34 -2.61
C ASN A 101 -11.31 12.90 -2.91
N ASP A 102 -10.53 12.69 -3.97
CA ASP A 102 -10.00 11.38 -4.34
C ASP A 102 -9.06 10.83 -3.25
N ARG A 103 -8.19 11.69 -2.70
CA ARG A 103 -7.31 11.33 -1.58
C ARG A 103 -8.11 10.91 -0.34
N LYS A 104 -9.19 11.63 -0.02
CA LYS A 104 -10.06 11.28 1.11
C LYS A 104 -10.74 9.93 0.92
N ALA A 105 -11.29 9.67 -0.27
CA ALA A 105 -11.93 8.40 -0.60
C ALA A 105 -10.96 7.19 -0.52
N ILE A 106 -9.71 7.38 -0.97
CA ILE A 106 -8.66 6.35 -0.86
C ILE A 106 -8.36 6.03 0.60
N LEU A 107 -8.24 7.04 1.47
CA LEU A 107 -7.93 6.84 2.89
C LEU A 107 -9.05 6.10 3.63
N GLU A 108 -10.32 6.43 3.35
CA GLU A 108 -11.46 5.71 3.90
C GLU A 108 -11.45 4.22 3.46
N ARG A 109 -11.16 3.95 2.19
CA ARG A 109 -11.06 2.58 1.66
C ARG A 109 -9.95 1.77 2.31
N ILE A 110 -8.79 2.39 2.57
CA ILE A 110 -7.67 1.74 3.28
C ILE A 110 -8.10 1.38 4.71
N SER A 111 -8.73 2.31 5.43
CA SER A 111 -9.22 2.05 6.79
C SER A 111 -10.24 0.92 6.85
N GLU A 112 -11.16 0.84 5.87
CA GLU A 112 -12.10 -0.28 5.78
C GLU A 112 -11.41 -1.63 5.56
N LEU A 113 -10.41 -1.67 4.67
CA LEU A 113 -9.67 -2.89 4.35
C LEU A 113 -8.86 -3.37 5.55
N GLU A 114 -8.21 -2.46 6.28
CA GLU A 114 -7.48 -2.79 7.50
C GLU A 114 -8.41 -3.35 8.58
N ASN A 115 -9.60 -2.78 8.76
CA ASN A 115 -10.58 -3.29 9.71
C ASN A 115 -11.09 -4.68 9.31
N ARG A 116 -11.44 -4.90 8.04
CA ARG A 116 -11.83 -6.23 7.54
C ARG A 116 -10.71 -7.25 7.72
N GLN A 117 -9.45 -6.85 7.53
CA GLN A 117 -8.30 -7.74 7.70
C GLN A 117 -8.08 -8.07 9.18
N LYS A 118 -8.19 -7.09 10.08
CA LYS A 118 -8.14 -7.30 11.53
C LYS A 118 -9.24 -8.25 12.01
N GLU A 119 -10.48 -8.06 11.54
CA GLU A 119 -11.61 -8.96 11.82
C GLU A 119 -11.37 -10.38 11.30
N LYS A 120 -10.83 -10.52 10.08
CA LYS A 120 -10.44 -11.84 9.55
C LYS A 120 -9.38 -12.50 10.42
N ILE A 121 -8.34 -11.78 10.82
CA ILE A 121 -7.25 -12.29 11.65
C ILE A 121 -7.75 -12.66 13.07
N SER A 122 -8.62 -11.85 13.67
CA SER A 122 -9.21 -12.17 14.97
C SER A 122 -10.15 -13.38 14.92
N ASN A 123 -10.78 -13.61 13.77
CA ASN A 123 -11.69 -14.74 13.55
C ASN A 123 -10.99 -16.03 13.07
N VAL A 124 -9.69 -16.01 12.76
CA VAL A 124 -8.91 -17.25 12.64
C VAL A 124 -8.71 -17.81 14.05
N LYS A 125 -9.60 -18.70 14.47
CA LYS A 125 -9.38 -19.57 15.64
C LYS A 125 -7.98 -20.17 15.50
N ARG A 126 -7.07 -19.81 16.41
CA ARG A 126 -5.73 -20.39 16.42
C ARG A 126 -5.85 -21.92 16.55
N PRO A 127 -5.01 -22.69 15.85
CA PRO A 127 -4.93 -24.12 16.08
C PRO A 127 -4.74 -24.43 17.57
N ASN A 128 -5.27 -25.56 18.00
CA ASN A 128 -5.06 -26.03 19.37
C ASN A 128 -3.56 -26.21 19.63
N CYS A 129 -3.16 -26.24 20.91
CA CYS A 129 -1.78 -26.41 21.32
C CYS A 129 -1.70 -27.02 22.72
N TRP A 130 -0.52 -27.40 23.17
CA TRP A 130 -0.33 -27.88 24.54
C TRP A 130 -0.59 -26.79 25.57
N ASP A 131 -1.27 -27.16 26.65
CA ASP A 131 -1.63 -26.28 27.76
C ASP A 131 -0.59 -26.33 28.86
N ALA A 132 0.19 -25.24 28.99
CA ALA A 132 1.19 -25.10 30.04
C ALA A 132 0.60 -25.20 31.47
N ASN A 133 -0.69 -24.91 31.65
CA ASN A 133 -1.35 -25.01 32.96
C ASN A 133 -1.87 -26.43 33.25
N ALA A 134 -1.92 -27.30 32.25
CA ALA A 134 -2.35 -28.70 32.38
C ALA A 134 -1.25 -29.64 31.85
N CYS A 135 -0.05 -29.38 32.33
CA CYS A 135 1.19 -30.04 31.94
C CYS A 135 1.95 -30.45 33.19
N HIS A 136 2.44 -31.69 33.23
CA HIS A 136 3.33 -32.13 34.30
C HIS A 136 4.59 -31.26 34.35
N TYR A 137 5.09 -30.93 35.54
CA TYR A 137 6.19 -29.97 35.72
C TYR A 137 7.53 -30.42 35.12
N ASP A 138 7.72 -31.73 34.92
CA ASP A 138 8.89 -32.30 34.23
C ASP A 138 8.81 -32.22 32.70
N ILE A 139 7.63 -31.93 32.13
CA ILE A 139 7.47 -31.75 30.69
C ILE A 139 7.70 -30.28 30.37
N GLU A 140 8.64 -30.04 29.47
CA GLU A 140 8.79 -28.75 28.82
C GLU A 140 7.98 -28.72 27.54
N ILE A 141 7.12 -27.71 27.43
CA ILE A 141 6.48 -27.33 26.19
C ILE A 141 7.40 -26.33 25.50
N ALA A 142 8.03 -26.75 24.42
CA ALA A 142 8.91 -25.90 23.63
C ALA A 142 8.13 -25.23 22.48
N ASP A 143 8.81 -24.28 21.81
CA ASP A 143 8.36 -23.52 20.65
C ASP A 143 7.22 -22.49 20.90
N ALA A 144 7.17 -21.45 20.05
CA ALA A 144 6.22 -20.35 20.18
C ALA A 144 4.76 -20.78 19.92
N GLN A 145 4.56 -21.95 19.31
CA GLN A 145 3.27 -22.52 18.97
C GLN A 145 2.80 -23.56 19.99
N ARG A 146 3.66 -23.93 20.95
CA ARG A 146 3.42 -24.92 22.00
C ARG A 146 3.04 -26.30 21.45
N LEU A 147 3.75 -26.76 20.42
CA LEU A 147 3.47 -28.03 19.75
C LEU A 147 4.40 -29.16 20.21
N THR A 148 5.60 -28.81 20.66
CA THR A 148 6.60 -29.77 21.13
C THR A 148 6.46 -30.02 22.62
N ALA A 149 6.41 -31.29 23.03
CA ALA A 149 6.48 -31.70 24.44
C ALA A 149 7.65 -32.68 24.63
N ALA A 150 8.50 -32.42 25.63
CA ALA A 150 9.66 -33.23 25.95
C ALA A 150 9.90 -33.25 27.45
N ILE A 151 10.45 -34.34 27.99
CA ILE A 151 10.89 -34.37 29.39
C ILE A 151 12.30 -33.78 29.46
N GLN A 152 12.53 -32.80 30.36
CA GLN A 152 13.85 -32.14 30.48
C GLN A 152 14.60 -32.40 31.78
N LYS A 153 13.87 -32.67 32.87
CA LYS A 153 14.46 -32.74 34.20
C LYS A 153 14.12 -34.08 34.82
N TRP A 154 15.07 -35.01 34.80
CA TRP A 154 15.00 -36.20 35.64
C TRP A 154 16.37 -36.86 35.79
N GLU A 155 16.84 -36.99 37.03
CA GLU A 155 18.03 -37.77 37.39
C GLU A 155 17.58 -39.10 38.01
N GLY A 156 17.13 -40.04 37.18
CA GLY A 156 16.72 -41.37 37.64
C GLY A 156 16.24 -42.26 36.51
N ASP A 157 16.20 -43.58 36.74
CA ASP A 157 15.75 -44.58 35.75
C ASP A 157 14.31 -45.07 36.01
N GLN A 158 13.52 -44.30 36.75
CA GLN A 158 12.15 -44.65 37.10
C GLN A 158 11.16 -44.30 35.98
N MET A 159 10.26 -45.25 35.69
CA MET A 159 9.11 -45.05 34.81
C MET A 159 8.03 -44.27 35.55
N ILE A 160 7.90 -42.98 35.23
CA ILE A 160 6.88 -42.11 35.80
C ILE A 160 6.00 -41.60 34.66
N PHE A 161 4.68 -41.75 34.80
CA PHE A 161 3.73 -41.17 33.87
C PHE A 161 3.81 -39.65 33.96
N ARG A 162 4.02 -38.95 32.85
CA ARG A 162 3.99 -37.49 32.81
C ARG A 162 3.11 -37.08 31.67
N SER A 163 2.07 -36.32 31.96
CA SER A 163 1.03 -36.02 30.99
C SER A 163 0.92 -34.54 30.69
N VAL A 164 0.51 -34.25 29.46
CA VAL A 164 0.20 -32.90 28.99
C VAL A 164 -1.11 -32.92 28.21
N PHE A 165 -1.99 -31.99 28.52
CA PHE A 165 -3.25 -31.81 27.82
C PHE A 165 -3.15 -30.68 26.80
N ALA A 166 -3.97 -30.76 25.76
CA ALA A 166 -4.21 -29.62 24.89
C ALA A 166 -5.01 -28.54 25.63
N LYS A 167 -4.93 -27.32 25.10
CA LYS A 167 -5.60 -26.13 25.63
C LYS A 167 -7.10 -26.20 25.45
N HIS A 168 -7.55 -26.78 24.36
CA HIS A 168 -8.95 -26.80 23.97
C HIS A 168 -9.48 -28.23 23.79
N SER A 169 -10.78 -28.39 24.07
CA SER A 169 -11.50 -29.65 23.89
C SER A 169 -11.80 -29.93 22.41
N LEU A 170 -12.32 -31.13 22.12
CA LEU A 170 -12.60 -31.57 20.75
C LEU A 170 -13.56 -30.63 20.00
N ARG A 171 -14.61 -30.14 20.67
CA ARG A 171 -15.60 -29.22 20.06
C ARG A 171 -15.03 -27.85 19.74
N TYR A 172 -14.12 -27.32 20.57
CA TYR A 172 -13.50 -26.01 20.31
C TYR A 172 -12.60 -26.02 19.08
N ALA A 173 -11.90 -27.15 18.87
CA ALA A 173 -10.91 -27.34 17.80
C ALA A 173 -11.52 -27.76 16.44
N THR A 174 -12.85 -27.68 16.30
CA THR A 174 -13.53 -27.86 15.01
C THR A 174 -13.32 -26.64 14.12
N THR A 175 -12.17 -26.63 13.43
CA THR A 175 -11.77 -25.58 12.48
C THR A 175 -11.32 -26.16 11.14
N THR A 176 -11.72 -27.38 10.80
CA THR A 176 -11.28 -28.03 9.55
C THR A 176 -12.45 -28.33 8.64
N ASP A 177 -12.16 -28.28 7.33
CA ASP A 177 -13.07 -28.49 6.20
C ASP A 177 -13.74 -29.88 6.17
N PHE A 178 -13.41 -30.74 7.14
CA PHE A 178 -13.97 -32.08 7.33
C PHE A 178 -15.13 -31.97 8.31
N HIS A 179 -16.29 -31.54 7.79
CA HIS A 179 -17.52 -31.41 8.57
C HIS A 179 -17.72 -32.67 9.42
N ASN A 180 -17.72 -32.47 10.74
CA ASN A 180 -18.04 -33.47 11.76
C ASN A 180 -16.92 -34.41 12.22
N ILE A 181 -15.66 -34.18 11.86
CA ILE A 181 -14.50 -34.94 12.39
C ILE A 181 -13.54 -34.02 13.13
N PHE A 182 -13.10 -34.44 14.31
CA PHE A 182 -11.88 -33.90 14.95
C PHE A 182 -10.70 -34.84 14.68
N TYR A 183 -9.54 -34.29 14.36
CA TYR A 183 -8.33 -35.05 14.08
C TYR A 183 -7.09 -34.26 14.47
N PHE A 184 -6.08 -34.95 15.02
CA PHE A 184 -4.74 -34.40 15.20
C PHE A 184 -3.68 -35.47 15.00
N GLU A 185 -2.47 -35.04 14.68
CA GLU A 185 -1.31 -35.92 14.48
C GLU A 185 -0.25 -35.69 15.55
N ILE A 186 0.47 -36.75 15.90
CA ILE A 186 1.66 -36.72 16.74
C ILE A 186 2.82 -37.31 15.96
N LEU A 187 3.89 -36.53 15.80
CA LEU A 187 5.19 -37.02 15.38
C LEU A 187 5.97 -37.51 16.60
N VAL A 188 6.40 -38.77 16.58
CA VAL A 188 7.25 -39.35 17.62
C VAL A 188 8.71 -39.05 17.32
N ILE A 189 9.25 -37.97 17.88
CA ILE A 189 10.62 -37.51 17.60
C ILE A 189 11.66 -38.40 18.29
N ARG A 190 11.43 -38.73 19.56
CA ARG A 190 12.26 -39.65 20.35
C ARG A 190 11.35 -40.48 21.25
N MET A 191 11.72 -41.75 21.43
CA MET A 191 10.98 -42.71 22.23
C MET A 191 11.95 -43.73 22.77
N ARG A 192 11.98 -43.90 24.09
CA ARG A 192 12.76 -44.94 24.77
C ARG A 192 11.84 -45.98 25.42
N TRP A 193 10.71 -45.54 25.97
CA TRP A 193 9.75 -46.41 26.64
C TRP A 193 8.36 -46.25 26.01
N THR A 194 7.32 -46.28 26.84
CA THR A 194 5.93 -46.16 26.41
C THR A 194 5.58 -44.70 26.19
N ILE A 195 4.96 -44.42 25.05
CA ILE A 195 4.25 -43.16 24.81
C ILE A 195 2.78 -43.50 24.67
N LEU A 196 1.94 -42.72 25.36
CA LEU A 196 0.48 -42.82 25.27
C LEU A 196 -0.09 -41.50 24.76
N PHE A 197 -1.19 -41.57 24.02
CA PHE A 197 -1.98 -40.38 23.71
C PHE A 197 -3.43 -40.76 23.42
N GLY A 198 -4.29 -39.76 23.50
CA GLY A 198 -5.68 -39.91 23.14
C GLY A 198 -6.54 -38.80 23.72
N PHE A 199 -7.68 -39.17 24.30
CA PHE A 199 -8.65 -38.22 24.86
C PHE A 199 -8.93 -38.53 26.32
N SER A 200 -9.01 -37.49 27.14
CA SER A 200 -9.46 -37.63 28.53
C SER A 200 -10.14 -36.35 29.01
N VAL A 201 -10.89 -36.50 30.10
CA VAL A 201 -11.49 -35.38 30.83
C VAL A 201 -10.43 -34.81 31.77
N LYS A 202 -9.96 -33.59 31.49
CA LYS A 202 -8.83 -32.94 32.19
C LYS A 202 -8.97 -32.94 33.72
N GLN A 203 -10.20 -32.80 34.24
CA GLN A 203 -10.47 -32.75 35.69
C GLN A 203 -10.42 -34.11 36.38
N LEU A 204 -10.54 -35.22 35.63
CA LEU A 204 -10.62 -36.57 36.20
C LEU A 204 -9.28 -37.30 36.22
N MET A 205 -8.28 -36.79 35.51
CA MET A 205 -7.02 -37.48 35.29
C MET A 205 -5.84 -36.72 35.92
N PRO A 206 -5.17 -37.29 36.94
CA PRO A 206 -3.92 -36.76 37.46
C PRO A 206 -2.80 -36.81 36.42
N LEU A 207 -1.91 -35.80 36.43
CA LEU A 207 -0.85 -35.67 35.42
C LEU A 207 0.31 -36.66 35.59
N ASN A 208 0.39 -37.32 36.76
CA ASN A 208 1.51 -38.17 37.17
C ASN A 208 1.13 -39.63 37.49
N GLU A 209 -0.08 -40.06 37.14
CA GLU A 209 -0.61 -41.39 37.49
C GLU A 209 -0.88 -42.26 36.26
N LYS A 210 -1.12 -43.56 36.50
CA LYS A 210 -1.44 -44.51 35.45
C LYS A 210 -2.86 -44.22 34.90
N ILE A 211 -2.86 -43.69 33.70
CA ILE A 211 -4.03 -43.15 32.99
C ILE A 211 -5.09 -44.20 32.68
N GLN A 212 -4.65 -45.45 32.54
CA GLN A 212 -5.47 -46.56 32.08
C GLN A 212 -6.60 -46.91 33.03
N ASP A 213 -6.62 -46.37 34.26
CA ASP A 213 -7.57 -46.73 35.31
C ASP A 213 -8.74 -45.73 35.46
N TYR A 214 -8.74 -44.60 34.73
CA TYR A 214 -9.77 -43.56 34.87
C TYR A 214 -10.89 -43.64 33.82
N THR A 215 -12.13 -43.48 34.28
CA THR A 215 -13.31 -43.31 33.43
C THR A 215 -13.22 -42.03 32.59
N GLY A 216 -13.74 -42.07 31.37
CA GLY A 216 -13.71 -40.93 30.46
C GLY A 216 -12.37 -40.77 29.73
N THR A 217 -11.51 -41.78 29.79
CA THR A 217 -10.20 -41.79 29.14
C THR A 217 -10.15 -42.84 28.04
N TYR A 218 -9.64 -42.44 26.88
CA TYR A 218 -9.49 -43.22 25.66
C TYR A 218 -8.04 -43.10 25.19
N VAL A 219 -7.28 -44.17 25.24
CA VAL A 219 -5.81 -44.14 25.16
C VAL A 219 -5.30 -45.15 24.16
N PHE A 220 -4.34 -44.72 23.35
CA PHE A 220 -3.56 -45.58 22.49
C PHE A 220 -2.09 -45.54 22.90
N SER A 221 -1.47 -46.72 23.03
CA SER A 221 -0.06 -46.86 23.39
C SER A 221 0.79 -47.28 22.19
N ASN A 222 2.08 -46.97 22.24
CA ASN A 222 3.07 -47.42 21.25
C ASN A 222 3.17 -48.94 21.13
N CYS A 223 2.78 -49.68 22.17
CA CYS A 223 2.65 -51.13 22.16
C CYS A 223 1.46 -51.63 21.33
N GLY A 224 0.68 -50.75 20.72
CA GLY A 224 -0.50 -51.10 19.92
C GLY A 224 -1.74 -51.34 20.77
N GLU A 225 -1.70 -51.08 22.07
CA GLU A 225 -2.83 -51.34 22.96
C GLU A 225 -3.78 -50.15 22.99
N PHE A 226 -5.08 -50.44 22.96
CA PHE A 226 -6.11 -49.43 23.16
C PHE A 226 -6.89 -49.69 24.44
N TRP A 227 -7.05 -48.63 25.23
CA TRP A 227 -7.74 -48.62 26.52
C TRP A 227 -8.87 -47.61 26.47
N ALA A 228 -10.04 -47.97 26.99
CA ALA A 228 -11.15 -47.05 27.19
C ALA A 228 -11.85 -47.33 28.52
N ASN A 229 -12.10 -46.27 29.29
CA ASN A 229 -12.82 -46.33 30.57
C ASN A 229 -12.28 -47.42 31.51
N GLY A 230 -10.99 -47.39 31.84
CA GLY A 230 -10.42 -48.38 32.77
C GLY A 230 -10.08 -49.73 32.16
N SER A 231 -10.46 -50.02 30.91
CA SER A 231 -10.43 -51.36 30.32
C SER A 231 -9.73 -51.41 28.97
N ARG A 232 -8.84 -52.39 28.77
CA ARG A 232 -8.28 -52.71 27.45
C ARG A 232 -9.40 -53.17 26.51
N LYS A 233 -9.54 -52.54 25.35
CA LYS A 233 -10.57 -52.90 24.35
C LYS A 233 -10.00 -53.62 23.13
N GLY A 234 -8.71 -53.53 22.88
CA GLY A 234 -8.10 -54.17 21.73
C GLY A 234 -6.60 -53.95 21.60
N GLU A 235 -6.05 -54.53 20.54
CA GLU A 235 -4.67 -54.35 20.10
C GLU A 235 -4.66 -54.10 18.59
N THR A 236 -3.72 -53.28 18.13
CA THR A 236 -3.53 -52.90 16.72
C THR A 236 -2.04 -52.67 16.43
N ALA A 237 -1.74 -52.04 15.29
CA ALA A 237 -0.37 -51.77 14.85
C ALA A 237 0.41 -50.94 15.87
N LYS A 238 1.62 -51.39 16.17
CA LYS A 238 2.58 -50.66 17.02
C LYS A 238 3.15 -49.46 16.28
N PHE A 239 3.57 -48.44 17.02
CA PHE A 239 4.30 -47.29 16.47
C PHE A 239 5.60 -47.04 17.24
N SER A 240 6.51 -46.32 16.61
CA SER A 240 7.84 -46.08 17.13
C SER A 240 8.39 -44.72 16.70
N ARG A 241 9.64 -44.45 17.08
CA ARG A 241 10.35 -43.23 16.68
C ARG A 241 10.29 -43.04 15.15
N GLY A 242 9.95 -41.82 14.73
CA GLY A 242 9.83 -41.40 13.34
C GLY A 242 8.44 -41.57 12.74
N ASP A 243 7.56 -42.35 13.37
CA ASP A 243 6.18 -42.48 12.94
C ASP A 243 5.36 -41.21 13.24
N VAL A 244 4.42 -40.92 12.35
CA VAL A 244 3.35 -39.94 12.59
C VAL A 244 2.07 -40.71 12.86
N VAL A 245 1.54 -40.54 14.05
CA VAL A 245 0.31 -41.21 14.47
C VAL A 245 -0.81 -40.19 14.55
N GLY A 246 -1.88 -40.42 13.82
CA GLY A 246 -3.09 -39.63 13.91
C GLY A 246 -4.12 -40.30 14.81
N ILE A 247 -4.92 -39.47 15.46
CA ILE A 247 -6.12 -39.90 16.16
C ILE A 247 -7.26 -38.95 15.81
N GLY A 248 -8.42 -39.53 15.52
CA GLY A 248 -9.60 -38.75 15.21
C GLY A 248 -10.86 -39.33 15.81
N VAL A 249 -11.88 -38.47 15.82
CA VAL A 249 -13.23 -38.75 16.31
C VAL A 249 -14.21 -38.25 15.27
N ASP A 250 -15.06 -39.13 14.78
CA ASP A 250 -16.27 -38.75 14.05
C ASP A 250 -17.36 -38.40 15.08
N PHE A 251 -17.81 -37.16 15.11
CA PHE A 251 -18.80 -36.72 16.08
C PHE A 251 -20.20 -37.27 15.82
N GLY A 252 -20.51 -37.65 14.58
CA GLY A 252 -21.81 -38.19 14.20
C GLY A 252 -21.95 -39.64 14.62
N THR A 253 -20.93 -40.44 14.33
CA THR A 253 -20.90 -41.86 14.75
C THR A 253 -20.34 -42.06 16.16
N ARG A 254 -19.70 -41.03 16.73
CA ARG A 254 -18.96 -41.06 18.00
C ARG A 254 -17.80 -42.07 18.00
N GLN A 255 -17.28 -42.41 16.82
CA GLN A 255 -16.24 -43.43 16.67
C GLN A 255 -14.84 -42.82 16.75
N ILE A 256 -13.96 -43.46 17.52
CA ILE A 256 -12.53 -43.14 17.53
C ILE A 256 -11.82 -43.95 16.45
N PHE A 257 -10.93 -43.30 15.71
CA PHE A 257 -10.04 -43.96 14.76
C PHE A 257 -8.60 -43.50 14.92
N PHE A 258 -7.67 -44.36 14.50
CA PHE A 258 -6.25 -44.08 14.53
C PHE A 258 -5.63 -44.29 13.16
N THR A 259 -4.57 -43.53 12.91
CA THR A 259 -3.74 -43.69 11.72
C THR A 259 -2.30 -43.77 12.11
N LYS A 260 -1.50 -44.49 11.33
CA LYS A 260 -0.05 -44.42 11.41
C LYS A 260 0.47 -44.21 9.99
N ASN A 261 1.25 -43.15 9.83
CA ASN A 261 1.79 -42.68 8.55
C ASN A 261 0.72 -42.58 7.45
N GLY A 262 -0.46 -42.10 7.81
CA GLY A 262 -1.60 -41.91 6.90
C GLY A 262 -2.42 -43.16 6.58
N GLN A 263 -2.02 -44.34 7.05
CA GLN A 263 -2.84 -45.54 6.93
C GLN A 263 -3.77 -45.65 8.15
N ARG A 264 -5.07 -45.77 7.92
CA ARG A 264 -6.05 -46.04 8.98
C ARG A 264 -5.95 -47.51 9.40
N PHE A 265 -5.88 -47.74 10.71
CA PHE A 265 -5.92 -49.10 11.26
C PHE A 265 -7.29 -49.30 11.91
N GLY A 266 -8.01 -50.33 11.45
CA GLY A 266 -9.26 -50.75 12.04
C GLY A 266 -8.98 -51.63 13.25
N PHE A 267 -9.69 -51.38 14.35
CA PHE A 267 -9.86 -52.39 15.38
C PHE A 267 -10.77 -53.50 14.83
N THR A 268 -10.69 -54.70 15.39
CA THR A 268 -11.69 -55.76 15.14
C THR A 268 -13.10 -55.36 15.59
N HIS A 269 -13.24 -54.31 16.41
CA HIS A 269 -14.50 -53.75 16.87
C HIS A 269 -14.51 -52.23 16.74
N THR A 270 -15.63 -51.68 16.29
CA THR A 270 -15.92 -50.25 16.35
C THR A 270 -15.78 -49.74 17.79
N LEU A 271 -15.02 -48.67 18.00
CA LEU A 271 -14.85 -48.05 19.32
C LEU A 271 -15.72 -46.82 19.43
N ASP A 272 -16.87 -47.00 20.07
CA ASP A 272 -17.79 -45.91 20.34
C ASP A 272 -17.38 -45.19 21.63
N LEU A 273 -17.29 -43.86 21.56
CA LEU A 273 -17.19 -43.01 22.74
C LEU A 273 -18.45 -43.18 23.57
N ASP A 274 -18.27 -43.36 24.88
CA ASP A 274 -19.36 -43.43 25.84
C ASP A 274 -20.30 -42.23 25.66
N CYS A 275 -21.59 -42.53 25.45
CA CYS A 275 -22.62 -41.53 25.22
C CYS A 275 -22.72 -40.49 26.33
N SER A 276 -22.31 -40.84 27.55
CA SER A 276 -22.36 -39.99 28.74
C SER A 276 -21.29 -38.89 28.79
N VAL A 277 -20.24 -38.98 27.97
CA VAL A 277 -19.16 -37.98 27.95
C VAL A 277 -19.40 -36.96 26.83
N ASP A 278 -19.43 -35.67 27.17
CA ASP A 278 -19.51 -34.59 26.17
C ASP A 278 -18.14 -34.32 25.53
N PHE A 279 -18.14 -34.06 24.22
CA PHE A 279 -16.98 -33.62 23.45
C PHE A 279 -16.40 -32.29 23.97
N ASP A 280 -17.20 -31.46 24.64
CA ASP A 280 -16.73 -30.24 25.31
C ASP A 280 -15.81 -30.53 26.50
N HIS A 281 -15.88 -31.74 27.06
CA HIS A 281 -15.07 -32.17 28.19
C HIS A 281 -13.93 -33.10 27.81
N LEU A 282 -13.85 -33.55 26.56
CA LEU A 282 -12.74 -34.38 26.08
C LEU A 282 -11.63 -33.49 25.50
N PHE A 283 -10.42 -33.69 26.01
CA PHE A 283 -9.22 -32.98 25.58
C PHE A 283 -8.22 -33.97 24.99
N PRO A 284 -7.58 -33.63 23.86
CA PRO A 284 -6.37 -34.30 23.43
C PRO A 284 -5.32 -34.27 24.53
N PHE A 285 -4.63 -35.39 24.75
CA PHE A 285 -3.53 -35.45 25.69
C PHE A 285 -2.45 -36.41 25.18
N ALA A 286 -1.25 -36.26 25.74
CA ALA A 286 -0.16 -37.20 25.56
C ALA A 286 0.57 -37.44 26.88
N THR A 287 1.21 -38.59 26.98
CA THR A 287 1.93 -39.05 28.16
C THR A 287 3.24 -39.70 27.79
N LEU A 288 4.28 -39.23 28.45
CA LEU A 288 5.67 -39.59 28.23
C LEU A 288 6.20 -40.26 29.50
N LEU A 289 6.95 -41.36 29.35
CA LEU A 289 7.45 -42.14 30.50
C LEU A 289 8.95 -42.00 30.69
N SER A 290 9.72 -41.80 29.61
CA SER A 290 11.16 -41.67 29.64
C SER A 290 11.63 -40.23 29.50
N PHE A 291 12.72 -39.86 30.17
CA PHE A 291 13.36 -38.56 30.01
C PHE A 291 13.84 -38.28 28.57
N GLU A 292 13.99 -39.31 27.74
CA GLU A 292 14.36 -39.15 26.33
C GLU A 292 13.16 -38.95 25.40
N ASP A 293 11.93 -39.17 25.89
CA ASP A 293 10.73 -39.13 25.07
C ASP A 293 10.44 -37.69 24.63
N LYS A 294 10.16 -37.54 23.33
CA LYS A 294 9.87 -36.25 22.71
C LYS A 294 8.85 -36.43 21.59
N ILE A 295 7.82 -35.60 21.61
CA ILE A 295 6.77 -35.59 20.62
C ILE A 295 6.52 -34.17 20.10
N GLU A 296 5.92 -34.08 18.92
CA GLU A 296 5.40 -32.85 18.35
C GLU A 296 3.97 -33.09 17.85
N ALA A 297 3.03 -32.28 18.31
CA ALA A 297 1.64 -32.36 17.90
C ALA A 297 1.32 -31.42 16.75
N ASN A 298 0.45 -31.86 15.86
CA ASN A 298 -0.14 -31.05 14.81
C ASN A 298 -1.66 -31.11 14.96
N PHE A 299 -2.23 -30.04 15.50
CA PHE A 299 -3.68 -29.87 15.69
C PHE A 299 -4.37 -29.27 14.45
N GLY A 300 -3.69 -29.24 13.31
CA GLY A 300 -4.23 -28.77 12.04
C GLY A 300 -4.05 -27.25 11.82
N PRO A 301 -4.60 -26.73 10.72
CA PRO A 301 -5.31 -27.47 9.67
C PRO A 301 -4.37 -28.24 8.71
N ASN A 302 -3.07 -27.96 8.73
CA ASN A 302 -2.11 -28.49 7.77
C ASN A 302 -1.51 -29.83 8.25
N PHE A 303 -2.29 -30.90 8.16
CA PHE A 303 -1.85 -32.25 8.49
C PHE A 303 -0.87 -32.82 7.47
N LYS A 304 0.05 -33.68 7.89
CA LYS A 304 0.95 -34.41 6.99
C LYS A 304 0.20 -35.45 6.18
N PHE A 305 -0.80 -36.12 6.78
CA PHE A 305 -1.57 -37.19 6.13
C PHE A 305 -3.09 -36.97 6.11
N GLY A 306 -3.60 -35.84 6.61
CA GLY A 306 -5.04 -35.62 6.79
C GLY A 306 -5.89 -35.80 5.52
N ARG A 307 -5.39 -35.42 4.34
CA ARG A 307 -6.15 -35.55 3.08
C ARG A 307 -6.41 -36.99 2.63
N SER A 308 -5.52 -37.94 2.93
CA SER A 308 -5.71 -39.35 2.56
C SER A 308 -6.52 -40.15 3.58
N VAL A 309 -6.79 -39.55 4.74
CA VAL A 309 -7.44 -40.19 5.90
C VAL A 309 -8.88 -39.71 6.08
N LEU A 310 -9.12 -38.43 5.80
CA LEU A 310 -10.37 -37.73 6.07
C LEU A 310 -11.25 -37.56 4.82
N CYS A 311 -10.80 -38.06 3.66
CA CYS A 311 -11.54 -38.11 2.40
C CYS A 311 -11.75 -39.57 1.97
#